data_AF-A0A7G3ZF57-F1
#
_entry.id   AF-A0A7G3ZF57-F1
#
_cell.length_a   1.000
_cell.length_b   1.000
_cell.length_c   1.000
_cell.angle_alpha   90.00
_cell.angle_beta   90.00
_cell.angle_gamma   90.00
#
_symmetry.space_group_name_H-M   'P 1'
#
loop_
_entity.id
_entity.type
_entity.pdbx_description
1 polymer ?
#
loop_
_entity_poly.entity_id
_entity_poly.type
_entity_poly.pdbx_seq_one_letter_code
_entity_poly.pdbx_strand_id
1 'polypeptide(L)'
;MFPLSMVWFCIKRMPRIFALCFNMIVIFLTIFLLLGCYNESSLSTFLVSYRFEPSSPFYSVIESSFQGAHGRSNSSLDGLETVRVKSGYMGVCLLDLPKGYSDGSTTVCYPRKNLFNTGLYSDLSIELFNLPTSNGTSPSPSQKNVPIKLNILQLGQLTSVEIIHPYILMATVVLSCVMFLLIIYVTLPKVPKKSLVNRLLLIWSSALTLLWGFGTMWTHVGINASAEMVSAASMGIIRSSKGKKAAALSWCAFAFLLIDCLIIWLLYFRDRKKLSDEIDKVRASDSYQSSKYHSDSSTLA
;
A
#
# COMPACT_ATOMS: atom_id res chain seq x y z
N MET A 1 12.48 -35.04 -23.13
CA MET A 1 11.84 -35.91 -22.12
C MET A 1 12.24 -35.45 -20.73
N PHE A 2 11.37 -34.73 -20.03
CA PHE A 2 11.61 -34.41 -18.62
C PHE A 2 11.48 -35.71 -17.81
N PRO A 3 12.50 -36.10 -17.01
CA PRO A 3 12.45 -37.37 -16.31
C PRO A 3 11.34 -37.34 -15.26
N LEU A 4 10.49 -38.37 -15.25
CA LEU A 4 9.35 -38.55 -14.34
C LEU A 4 9.73 -38.35 -12.86
N SER A 5 10.98 -38.65 -12.51
CA SER A 5 11.61 -38.39 -11.20
C SER A 5 11.65 -36.90 -10.83
N MET A 6 11.97 -36.02 -11.78
CA MET A 6 12.02 -34.57 -11.57
C MET A 6 10.60 -33.99 -11.45
N VAL A 7 9.62 -34.54 -12.19
CA VAL A 7 8.20 -34.19 -12.05
C VAL A 7 7.64 -34.65 -10.70
N TRP A 8 7.99 -35.85 -10.23
CA TRP A 8 7.60 -36.36 -8.91
C TRP A 8 8.23 -35.57 -7.76
N PHE A 9 9.49 -35.18 -7.91
CA PHE A 9 10.19 -34.33 -6.95
C PHE A 9 9.60 -32.91 -6.92
N CYS A 10 9.26 -32.37 -8.09
CA CYS A 10 8.51 -31.13 -8.24
C CYS A 10 7.13 -31.23 -7.58
N ILE A 11 6.34 -32.28 -7.81
CA ILE A 11 5.00 -32.45 -7.20
C ILE A 11 5.08 -32.52 -5.66
N LYS A 12 6.11 -33.16 -5.10
CA LYS A 12 6.27 -33.28 -3.64
C LYS A 12 6.71 -31.97 -2.97
N ARG A 13 7.46 -31.12 -3.69
CA ARG A 13 8.03 -29.83 -3.24
C ARG A 13 7.26 -28.60 -3.77
N MET A 14 6.34 -28.80 -4.70
CA MET A 14 5.61 -27.80 -5.49
C MET A 14 4.94 -26.73 -4.65
N PRO A 15 4.22 -27.07 -3.55
CA PRO A 15 3.50 -26.05 -2.80
C PRO A 15 4.44 -24.98 -2.21
N ARG A 16 5.66 -25.35 -1.82
CA ARG A 16 6.65 -24.39 -1.29
C ARG A 16 7.26 -23.51 -2.37
N ILE A 17 7.42 -24.04 -3.58
CA ILE A 17 7.88 -23.27 -4.74
C ILE A 17 6.80 -22.27 -5.17
N PHE A 18 5.54 -22.69 -5.20
CA PHE A 18 4.42 -21.78 -5.45
C PHE A 18 4.34 -20.66 -4.41
N ALA A 19 4.47 -20.99 -3.13
CA ALA A 19 4.50 -19.98 -2.07
C ALA A 19 5.68 -19.00 -2.23
N LEU A 20 6.84 -19.48 -2.67
CA LEU A 20 7.99 -18.63 -2.95
C LEU A 20 7.72 -17.68 -4.14
N CYS A 21 7.12 -18.19 -5.22
CA CYS A 21 6.76 -17.39 -6.39
C CYS A 21 5.72 -16.31 -6.07
N PHE A 22 4.65 -16.67 -5.35
CA PHE A 22 3.63 -15.70 -4.92
C PHE A 22 4.21 -14.65 -3.98
N ASN A 23 5.03 -15.04 -3.02
CA ASN A 23 5.70 -14.09 -2.13
C ASN A 23 6.61 -13.11 -2.88
N MET A 24 7.36 -13.60 -3.89
CA MET A 24 8.14 -12.73 -4.77
C MET A 24 7.24 -11.72 -5.49
N ILE A 25 6.12 -12.15 -6.07
CA ILE A 25 5.16 -11.25 -6.71
C ILE A 25 4.63 -10.21 -5.72
N VAL A 26 4.30 -10.62 -4.49
CA VAL A 26 3.84 -9.70 -3.43
C VAL A 26 4.88 -8.62 -3.15
N ILE A 27 6.16 -8.97 -3.05
CA ILE A 27 7.25 -8.00 -2.81
C ILE A 27 7.28 -6.97 -3.94
N PHE A 28 7.20 -7.38 -5.21
CA PHE A 28 7.16 -6.44 -6.33
C PHE A 28 5.92 -5.54 -6.31
N LEU A 29 4.73 -6.12 -6.08
CA LEU A 29 3.48 -5.35 -6.04
C LEU A 29 3.49 -4.31 -4.91
N THR A 30 3.96 -4.69 -3.73
CA THR A 30 4.03 -3.80 -2.56
C THR A 30 5.08 -2.71 -2.72
N ILE A 31 6.24 -3.00 -3.34
CA ILE A 31 7.25 -1.99 -3.69
C ILE A 31 6.72 -1.00 -4.74
N PHE A 32 6.07 -1.48 -5.81
CA PHE A 32 5.48 -0.59 -6.82
C PHE A 32 4.36 0.28 -6.26
N LEU A 33 3.60 -0.26 -5.30
CA LEU A 33 2.59 0.51 -4.58
C LEU A 33 3.25 1.58 -3.70
N LEU A 34 4.35 1.27 -3.02
CA LEU A 34 5.09 2.20 -2.16
C LEU A 34 5.73 3.35 -2.93
N LEU A 35 6.33 3.03 -4.09
CA LEU A 35 6.96 3.99 -5.01
C LEU A 35 5.95 4.74 -5.91
N GLY A 36 4.66 4.48 -5.75
CA GLY A 36 3.61 5.17 -6.50
C GLY A 36 3.68 6.69 -6.30
N CYS A 37 3.69 7.43 -7.41
CA CYS A 37 3.86 8.89 -7.42
C CYS A 37 5.14 9.41 -6.74
N TYR A 38 6.23 8.64 -6.78
CA TYR A 38 7.55 9.13 -6.39
C TYR A 38 8.28 9.80 -7.57
N ASN A 39 8.16 9.20 -8.77
CA ASN A 39 8.76 9.68 -10.02
C ASN A 39 7.72 9.78 -11.14
N GLU A 40 8.03 10.50 -12.22
CA GLU A 40 7.17 10.63 -13.40
C GLU A 40 6.78 9.28 -14.01
N SER A 41 7.70 8.33 -14.08
CA SER A 41 7.43 6.98 -14.60
C SER A 41 6.39 6.20 -13.78
N SER A 42 6.15 6.61 -12.53
CA SER A 42 5.24 5.95 -11.57
C SER A 42 3.89 6.67 -11.39
N LEU A 43 3.58 7.69 -12.21
CA LEU A 43 2.36 8.51 -12.14
C LEU A 43 1.05 7.76 -12.35
N SER A 44 1.11 6.56 -12.93
CA SER A 44 -0.06 5.69 -13.12
C SER A 44 -0.51 5.02 -11.82
N THR A 45 0.39 4.89 -10.83
CA THR A 45 0.12 4.28 -9.54
C THR A 45 -0.07 5.39 -8.50
N PHE A 46 -1.24 6.03 -8.53
CA PHE A 46 -1.66 7.02 -7.54
C PHE A 46 -2.77 6.43 -6.65
N LEU A 47 -2.93 6.96 -5.44
CA LEU A 47 -4.00 6.56 -4.52
C LEU A 47 -5.24 7.43 -4.74
N VAL A 48 -5.04 8.75 -4.73
CA VAL A 48 -6.09 9.75 -4.93
C VAL A 48 -5.58 10.83 -5.88
N SER A 49 -6.44 11.29 -6.77
CA SER A 49 -6.18 12.43 -7.65
C SER A 49 -7.19 13.52 -7.36
N TYR A 50 -6.72 14.76 -7.22
CA TYR A 50 -7.54 15.95 -7.07
C TYR A 50 -7.38 16.85 -8.29
N ARG A 51 -8.49 17.44 -8.74
CA ARG A 51 -8.53 18.46 -9.79
C ARG A 51 -9.65 19.44 -9.52
N PHE A 52 -9.53 20.67 -10.00
CA PHE A 52 -10.68 21.57 -10.05
C PHE A 52 -11.65 21.11 -11.13
N GLU A 53 -12.95 21.22 -10.86
CA GLU A 53 -13.97 20.84 -11.84
C GLU A 53 -14.41 22.06 -12.67
N PRO A 54 -14.24 22.02 -14.01
CA PRO A 54 -14.64 23.12 -14.90
C PRO A 54 -16.13 23.41 -14.91
N SER A 55 -16.96 22.41 -14.57
CA SER A 55 -18.41 22.56 -14.50
C SER A 55 -18.90 23.15 -13.17
N SER A 56 -18.00 23.47 -12.24
CA SER A 56 -18.39 24.11 -10.98
C SER A 56 -18.77 25.58 -11.22
N PRO A 57 -19.82 26.09 -10.56
CA PRO A 57 -20.23 27.50 -10.71
C PRO A 57 -19.17 28.48 -10.17
N PHE A 58 -18.18 27.98 -9.43
CA PHE A 58 -17.07 28.75 -8.87
C PHE A 58 -15.82 28.72 -9.75
N TYR A 59 -15.82 28.02 -10.89
CA TYR A 59 -14.65 27.87 -11.74
C TYR A 59 -14.15 29.22 -12.29
N SER A 60 -15.06 30.11 -12.71
CA SER A 60 -14.70 31.45 -13.19
C SER A 60 -14.08 32.33 -12.09
N VAL A 61 -14.45 32.12 -10.83
CA VAL A 61 -13.85 32.80 -9.66
C VAL A 61 -12.44 32.26 -9.40
N ILE A 62 -12.23 30.96 -9.60
CA ILE A 62 -10.92 30.32 -9.47
C ILE A 62 -9.97 30.78 -10.59
N GLU A 63 -10.45 30.75 -11.83
CA GLU A 63 -9.72 31.22 -13.02
C GLU A 63 -9.32 32.70 -12.86
N SER A 64 -10.26 33.56 -12.47
CA SER A 64 -9.98 34.99 -12.21
C SER A 64 -9.09 35.21 -10.99
N SER A 65 -9.08 34.33 -10.00
CA SER A 65 -8.14 34.40 -8.86
C SER A 65 -6.70 34.10 -9.32
N PHE A 66 -6.51 33.17 -10.26
CA PHE A 66 -5.19 32.90 -10.83
C PHE A 66 -4.73 33.97 -11.83
N GLN A 67 -5.67 34.60 -12.53
CA GLN A 67 -5.39 35.71 -13.45
C GLN A 67 -5.24 37.08 -12.74
N GLY A 68 -5.82 37.22 -11.53
CA GLY A 68 -6.03 38.51 -10.86
C GLY A 68 -5.48 38.64 -9.44
N ALA A 69 -4.76 37.64 -8.90
CA ALA A 69 -4.20 37.71 -7.54
C ALA A 69 -3.24 38.92 -7.37
N HIS A 70 -3.79 39.99 -6.78
CA HIS A 70 -3.14 41.17 -6.19
C HIS A 70 -1.70 41.47 -6.66
N GLY A 71 -1.58 42.25 -7.74
CA GLY A 71 -0.36 43.03 -8.02
C GLY A 71 0.89 42.23 -8.43
N ARG A 72 0.81 40.91 -8.60
CA ARG A 72 1.84 40.10 -9.24
C ARG A 72 1.37 39.66 -10.63
N SER A 73 1.50 40.59 -11.57
CA SER A 73 1.50 40.33 -13.01
C SER A 73 2.71 39.44 -13.37
N ASN A 74 2.67 38.18 -13.00
CA ASN A 74 3.58 37.17 -13.54
C ASN A 74 2.73 36.25 -14.41
N SER A 75 2.94 36.33 -15.73
CA SER A 75 2.40 35.46 -16.78
C SER A 75 2.69 33.96 -16.59
N SER A 76 3.26 33.56 -15.46
CA SER A 76 3.57 32.17 -15.08
C SER A 76 2.44 31.47 -14.31
N LEU A 77 1.39 32.19 -13.91
CA LEU A 77 0.28 31.66 -13.09
C LEU A 77 -0.96 31.24 -13.90
N ASP A 78 -1.01 31.62 -15.18
CA ASP A 78 -2.08 31.25 -16.12
C ASP A 78 -1.99 29.74 -16.44
N GLY A 79 -3.06 28.99 -16.21
CA GLY A 79 -3.11 27.54 -16.39
C GLY A 79 -3.04 26.69 -15.11
N LEU A 80 -2.82 27.29 -13.93
CA LEU A 80 -2.79 26.55 -12.65
C LEU A 80 -4.14 25.96 -12.26
N GLU A 81 -5.24 26.49 -12.79
CA GLU A 81 -6.60 25.98 -12.60
C GLU A 81 -6.79 24.57 -13.19
N THR A 82 -5.96 24.18 -14.16
CA THR A 82 -6.01 22.85 -14.80
C THR A 82 -5.14 21.80 -14.13
N VAL A 83 -4.35 22.19 -13.12
CA VAL A 83 -3.37 21.32 -12.47
C VAL A 83 -4.06 20.13 -11.80
N ARG A 84 -3.52 18.93 -12.04
CA ARG A 84 -3.96 17.71 -11.37
C ARG A 84 -2.95 17.29 -10.32
N VAL A 85 -3.41 17.15 -9.08
CA VAL A 85 -2.61 16.68 -7.95
C VAL A 85 -2.84 15.19 -7.76
N LYS A 86 -1.80 14.37 -7.87
CA LYS A 86 -1.85 12.94 -7.57
C LYS A 86 -1.05 12.62 -6.32
N SER A 87 -1.72 11.99 -5.37
CA SER A 87 -1.15 11.61 -4.08
C SER A 87 -0.81 10.11 -4.06
N GLY A 88 0.42 9.79 -3.66
CA GLY A 88 0.96 8.45 -3.43
C GLY A 88 1.26 8.19 -1.94
N TYR A 89 1.87 7.04 -1.63
CA TYR A 89 2.32 6.73 -0.25
C TYR A 89 3.54 7.56 0.17
N MET A 90 4.48 7.78 -0.75
CA MET A 90 5.78 8.41 -0.48
C MET A 90 5.97 9.79 -1.13
N GLY A 91 5.12 10.14 -2.09
CA GLY A 91 5.25 11.37 -2.84
C GLY A 91 3.90 11.89 -3.33
N VAL A 92 3.91 13.15 -3.73
CA VAL A 92 2.80 13.82 -4.39
C VAL A 92 3.34 14.38 -5.69
N CYS A 93 2.67 14.06 -6.80
CA CYS A 93 3.03 14.59 -8.11
C CYS A 93 1.96 15.55 -8.61
N LEU A 94 2.43 16.61 -9.25
CA LEU A 94 1.63 17.60 -9.94
C LEU A 94 1.77 17.38 -11.43
N LEU A 95 0.64 17.46 -12.13
CA LEU A 95 0.54 17.27 -13.57
C LEU A 95 -0.07 18.53 -14.19
N ASP A 96 0.26 18.73 -15.46
CA ASP A 96 -0.27 19.82 -16.30
C ASP A 96 0.14 21.20 -15.76
N LEU A 97 1.39 21.33 -15.29
CA LEU A 97 1.93 22.64 -14.92
C LEU A 97 2.19 23.49 -16.18
N PRO A 98 1.93 24.80 -16.13
CA PRO A 98 2.31 25.71 -17.20
C PRO A 98 3.82 25.80 -17.34
N LYS A 99 4.28 25.92 -18.60
CA LYS A 99 5.70 25.84 -19.01
C LYS A 99 6.60 26.93 -18.39
N GLY A 100 6.02 27.94 -17.76
CA GLY A 100 6.75 29.02 -17.08
C GLY A 100 7.11 28.73 -15.62
N TYR A 101 6.64 27.63 -15.04
CA TYR A 101 6.73 27.40 -13.59
C TYR A 101 7.78 26.35 -13.16
N SER A 102 8.09 25.38 -14.01
CA SER A 102 9.11 24.35 -13.77
C SER A 102 9.90 24.17 -15.04
N ASP A 103 11.23 24.38 -15.01
CA ASP A 103 12.27 24.16 -16.04
C ASP A 103 11.85 23.42 -17.34
N GLY A 104 10.85 23.93 -18.06
CA GLY A 104 10.18 23.28 -19.18
C GLY A 104 9.38 21.98 -18.90
N SER A 105 9.27 21.47 -17.66
CA SER A 105 8.57 20.21 -17.36
C SER A 105 7.10 20.41 -16.99
N THR A 106 6.21 19.64 -17.63
CA THR A 106 4.75 19.65 -17.36
C THR A 106 4.37 18.86 -16.11
N THR A 107 5.32 18.16 -15.52
CA THR A 107 5.14 17.30 -14.34
C THR A 107 6.26 17.53 -13.34
N VAL A 108 5.88 17.56 -12.06
CA VAL A 108 6.85 17.69 -10.95
C VAL A 108 6.39 16.79 -9.81
N CYS A 109 7.29 15.96 -9.28
CA CYS A 109 7.03 15.10 -8.14
C CYS A 109 7.82 15.54 -6.91
N TYR A 110 7.13 15.69 -5.79
CA TYR A 110 7.72 16.08 -4.52
C TYR A 110 7.69 14.91 -3.52
N PRO A 111 8.80 14.70 -2.78
CA PRO A 111 8.80 13.74 -1.69
C PRO A 111 7.97 14.29 -0.53
N ARG A 112 7.27 13.39 0.17
CA ARG A 112 6.32 13.68 1.27
C ARG A 112 6.76 14.74 2.29
N LYS A 113 8.06 14.87 2.59
CA LYS A 113 8.58 15.76 3.64
C LYS A 113 8.97 17.17 3.19
N ASN A 114 9.05 17.43 1.88
CA ASN A 114 9.59 18.70 1.36
C ASN A 114 8.53 19.65 0.76
N LEU A 115 7.24 19.35 0.89
CA LEU A 115 6.19 20.15 0.25
C LEU A 115 6.05 21.59 0.81
N PHE A 116 6.39 21.84 2.08
CA PHE A 116 6.18 23.17 2.69
C PHE A 116 7.25 24.21 2.31
N ASN A 117 8.41 23.79 1.79
CA ASN A 117 9.53 24.68 1.50
C ASN A 117 9.60 25.12 0.03
N THR A 118 8.64 24.71 -0.81
CA THR A 118 8.62 25.07 -2.22
C THR A 118 7.58 26.15 -2.47
N GLY A 119 7.94 27.20 -3.23
CA GLY A 119 7.03 28.31 -3.57
C GLY A 119 5.76 27.85 -4.31
N LEU A 120 5.75 26.64 -4.85
CA LEU A 120 4.59 26.00 -5.44
C LEU A 120 3.46 25.72 -4.43
N TYR A 121 3.78 25.56 -3.14
CA TYR A 121 2.79 25.38 -2.07
C TYR A 121 2.05 26.68 -1.73
N SER A 122 2.73 27.84 -1.78
CA SER A 122 2.09 29.14 -1.62
C SER A 122 1.25 29.50 -2.84
N ASP A 123 1.68 29.11 -4.03
CA ASP A 123 1.10 29.58 -5.29
C ASP A 123 -0.09 28.72 -5.75
N LEU A 124 -0.22 27.49 -5.23
CA LEU A 124 -1.43 26.65 -5.35
C LEU A 124 -2.50 26.94 -4.27
N SER A 125 -2.25 27.90 -3.37
CA SER A 125 -3.26 28.30 -2.38
C SER A 125 -4.21 29.33 -2.98
N ILE A 126 -5.45 28.92 -3.23
CA ILE A 126 -6.50 29.81 -3.72
C ILE A 126 -7.21 30.40 -2.50
N GLU A 127 -7.25 31.72 -2.40
CA GLU A 127 -8.07 32.41 -1.42
C GLU A 127 -9.50 32.49 -1.95
N LEU A 128 -10.38 31.57 -1.55
CA LEU A 128 -11.71 31.44 -2.15
C LEU A 128 -12.73 32.46 -1.63
N PHE A 129 -12.51 33.04 -0.46
CA PHE A 129 -13.43 34.02 0.12
C PHE A 129 -12.68 35.02 0.97
N ASN A 130 -12.94 36.31 0.69
CA ASN A 130 -12.74 37.38 1.63
C ASN A 130 -14.09 37.66 2.29
N LEU A 131 -14.34 37.11 3.48
CA LEU A 131 -15.58 37.38 4.21
C LEU A 131 -15.49 38.80 4.81
N PRO A 132 -16.32 39.78 4.40
CA PRO A 132 -16.45 41.00 5.16
C PRO A 132 -17.02 40.63 6.52
N THR A 133 -16.31 40.96 7.59
CA THR A 133 -16.84 40.88 8.95
C THR A 133 -18.00 41.85 9.04
N SER A 134 -19.23 41.32 9.01
CA SER A 134 -20.44 42.10 9.20
C SER A 134 -20.50 42.56 10.65
N ASN A 135 -20.01 43.77 10.92
CA ASN A 135 -20.62 44.69 11.87
C ASN A 135 -20.07 46.11 11.63
N GLY A 136 -20.92 46.95 11.04
CA GLY A 136 -21.02 48.39 11.30
C GLY A 136 -19.84 49.31 10.96
N THR A 137 -20.06 50.16 9.95
CA THR A 137 -19.51 51.53 9.77
C THR A 137 -17.99 51.71 9.56
N SER A 138 -17.61 51.96 8.29
CA SER A 138 -16.53 52.81 7.74
C SER A 138 -15.07 52.70 8.25
N PRO A 139 -14.08 52.99 7.39
CA PRO A 139 -12.88 52.17 7.24
C PRO A 139 -11.73 52.58 8.18
N SER A 140 -10.99 51.58 8.68
CA SER A 140 -9.72 51.77 9.41
C SER A 140 -8.66 50.80 8.85
N PRO A 141 -7.39 51.20 8.69
CA PRO A 141 -6.40 50.56 7.81
C PRO A 141 -5.76 49.29 8.41
N SER A 142 -6.51 48.52 9.20
CA SER A 142 -5.97 47.37 9.92
C SER A 142 -7.04 46.30 10.19
N GLN A 143 -7.94 46.05 9.23
CA GLN A 143 -8.75 44.83 9.21
C GLN A 143 -7.95 43.71 8.53
N LYS A 144 -7.32 42.85 9.34
CA LYS A 144 -6.81 41.55 8.89
C LYS A 144 -8.00 40.68 8.49
N ASN A 145 -8.41 40.82 7.24
CA ASN A 145 -9.13 39.79 6.51
C ASN A 145 -8.36 38.47 6.68
N VAL A 146 -9.00 37.43 7.23
CA VAL A 146 -8.43 36.08 7.25
C VAL A 146 -8.96 35.36 6.01
N PRO A 147 -8.20 35.30 4.91
CA PRO A 147 -8.66 34.65 3.70
C PRO A 147 -8.80 33.14 3.94
N ILE A 148 -9.92 32.56 3.52
CA ILE A 148 -10.09 31.11 3.49
C ILE A 148 -9.21 30.57 2.35
N LYS A 149 -8.03 30.06 2.70
CA LYS A 149 -7.06 29.45 1.78
C LYS A 149 -7.47 28.01 1.48
N LEU A 150 -8.01 27.77 0.28
CA LEU A 150 -8.19 26.44 -0.26
C LEU A 150 -6.94 26.03 -1.03
N ASN A 151 -6.17 25.09 -0.48
CA ASN A 151 -4.99 24.55 -1.13
C ASN A 151 -5.19 23.07 -1.49
N ILE A 152 -5.34 22.78 -2.78
CA ILE A 152 -5.53 21.41 -3.31
C ILE A 152 -4.31 20.52 -3.05
N LEU A 153 -3.12 21.12 -2.95
CA LEU A 153 -1.88 20.42 -2.60
C LEU A 153 -1.86 20.05 -1.10
N GLN A 154 -2.39 20.91 -0.24
CA GLN A 154 -2.56 20.60 1.19
C GLN A 154 -3.52 19.44 1.41
N LEU A 155 -4.60 19.32 0.62
CA LEU A 155 -5.50 18.16 0.64
C LEU A 155 -4.77 16.87 0.21
N GLY A 156 -3.99 16.92 -0.87
CA GLY A 156 -3.15 15.80 -1.31
C GLY A 156 -2.14 15.35 -0.25
N GLN A 157 -1.59 16.32 0.49
CA GLN A 157 -0.67 16.07 1.59
C GLN A 157 -1.36 15.53 2.84
N LEU A 158 -2.46 16.12 3.32
CA LEU A 158 -3.21 15.63 4.49
C LEU A 158 -3.64 14.18 4.28
N THR A 159 -4.11 13.86 3.07
CA THR A 159 -4.50 12.49 2.71
C THR A 159 -3.32 11.52 2.62
N SER A 160 -2.17 11.96 2.10
CA SER A 160 -0.93 11.15 2.11
C SER A 160 -0.32 11.03 3.51
N VAL A 161 -0.38 12.08 4.33
CA VAL A 161 0.39 12.21 5.56
C VAL A 161 -0.36 11.67 6.77
N GLU A 162 -1.62 12.09 6.93
CA GLU A 162 -2.43 11.83 8.12
C GLU A 162 -3.40 10.67 7.91
N ILE A 163 -3.98 10.53 6.71
CA ILE A 163 -5.00 9.49 6.47
C ILE A 163 -4.34 8.14 6.08
N ILE A 164 -3.31 8.18 5.24
CA ILE A 164 -2.70 6.98 4.67
C ILE A 164 -1.26 6.83 5.17
N HIS A 165 -1.07 6.15 6.30
CA HIS A 165 0.27 5.95 6.87
C HIS A 165 1.09 4.92 6.07
N PRO A 166 2.23 5.31 5.46
CA PRO A 166 3.06 4.43 4.63
C PRO A 166 3.92 3.48 5.46
N TYR A 167 4.02 3.70 6.77
CA TYR A 167 4.79 2.86 7.68
C TYR A 167 4.26 1.43 7.72
N ILE A 168 2.95 1.23 7.61
CA ILE A 168 2.34 -0.10 7.54
C ILE A 168 2.83 -0.81 6.28
N LEU A 169 2.76 -0.14 5.12
CA LEU A 169 3.24 -0.69 3.84
C LEU A 169 4.74 -0.98 3.88
N MET A 170 5.58 -0.06 4.38
CA MET A 170 7.02 -0.29 4.54
C MET A 170 7.33 -1.49 5.43
N ALA A 171 6.66 -1.61 6.58
CA ALA A 171 6.81 -2.76 7.46
C ALA A 171 6.42 -4.06 6.74
N THR A 172 5.33 -4.07 5.98
CA THR A 172 4.90 -5.27 5.24
C THR A 172 5.89 -5.68 4.15
N VAL A 173 6.55 -4.74 3.47
CA VAL A 173 7.63 -5.04 2.50
C VAL A 173 8.79 -5.74 3.21
N VAL A 174 9.27 -5.19 4.32
CA VAL A 174 10.39 -5.76 5.09
C VAL A 174 10.03 -7.15 5.62
N LEU A 175 8.85 -7.30 6.22
CA LEU A 175 8.36 -8.58 6.75
C LEU A 175 8.15 -9.63 5.64
N SER A 176 7.76 -9.20 4.42
CA SER A 176 7.66 -10.07 3.25
C SER A 176 9.02 -10.55 2.76
N CYS A 177 10.03 -9.67 2.71
CA CYS A 177 11.41 -10.07 2.41
C CYS A 177 11.95 -11.09 3.42
N VAL A 178 11.68 -10.90 4.71
CA VAL A 178 12.04 -11.88 5.75
C VAL A 178 11.30 -13.21 5.53
N MET A 179 10.00 -13.17 5.22
CA MET A 179 9.21 -14.37 4.90
C MET A 179 9.79 -15.13 3.71
N PHE A 180 10.21 -14.43 2.65
CA PHE A 180 10.88 -15.01 1.49
C PHE A 180 12.14 -15.79 1.87
N LEU A 181 13.01 -15.19 2.70
CA LEU A 181 14.23 -15.85 3.20
C LEU A 181 13.91 -17.08 4.06
N LEU A 182 12.87 -17.02 4.90
CA LEU A 182 12.43 -18.15 5.71
C LEU A 182 11.90 -19.29 4.83
N ILE A 183 11.14 -19.00 3.76
CA ILE A 183 10.66 -20.01 2.81
C ILE A 183 11.84 -20.69 2.10
N ILE A 184 12.86 -19.93 1.68
CA ILE A 184 14.09 -20.48 1.09
C ILE A 184 14.78 -21.41 2.08
N TYR A 185 14.99 -20.95 3.33
CA TYR A 185 15.66 -21.72 4.37
C TYR A 185 14.99 -23.08 4.60
N VAL A 186 13.66 -23.10 4.73
CA VAL A 186 12.89 -24.33 4.99
C VAL A 186 12.79 -25.22 3.74
N THR A 187 13.03 -24.66 2.55
CA THR A 187 13.07 -25.41 1.29
C THR A 187 14.37 -26.19 1.14
N LEU A 188 15.50 -25.74 1.69
CA LEU A 188 16.77 -26.46 1.62
C LEU A 188 16.71 -27.84 2.32
N PRO A 189 17.30 -28.89 1.71
CA PRO A 189 17.38 -30.21 2.35
C PRO A 189 18.47 -30.20 3.43
N LYS A 190 18.26 -30.95 4.53
CA LYS A 190 19.24 -31.19 5.61
C LYS A 190 19.64 -29.98 6.49
N VAL A 191 18.77 -28.99 6.67
CA VAL A 191 18.99 -27.91 7.64
C VAL A 191 18.59 -28.30 9.08
N PRO A 192 19.40 -27.94 10.10
CA PRO A 192 19.06 -28.19 11.51
C PRO A 192 17.83 -27.36 11.94
N LYS A 193 17.10 -27.82 12.96
CA LYS A 193 15.94 -27.12 13.58
C LYS A 193 14.78 -26.76 12.62
N LYS A 194 14.62 -27.49 11.51
CA LYS A 194 13.56 -27.27 10.51
C LYS A 194 12.14 -27.16 11.09
N SER A 195 11.82 -27.94 12.13
CA SER A 195 10.50 -27.91 12.80
C SER A 195 10.21 -26.56 13.46
N LEU A 196 11.21 -25.97 14.12
CA LEU A 196 11.08 -24.66 14.79
C LEU A 196 10.87 -23.56 13.75
N VAL A 197 11.63 -23.56 12.66
CA VAL A 197 11.49 -22.56 11.59
C VAL A 197 10.15 -22.71 10.87
N ASN A 198 9.64 -23.93 10.67
CA ASN A 198 8.30 -24.14 10.11
C ASN A 198 7.19 -23.57 11.01
N ARG A 199 7.33 -23.72 12.34
CA ARG A 199 6.37 -23.14 13.30
C ARG A 199 6.44 -21.61 13.31
N LEU A 200 7.65 -21.05 13.26
CA LEU A 200 7.86 -19.61 13.13
C LEU A 200 7.27 -19.07 11.83
N LEU A 201 7.49 -19.76 10.71
CA LEU A 201 6.96 -19.38 9.40
C LEU A 201 5.42 -19.35 9.39
N LEU A 202 4.75 -20.28 10.07
CA LEU A 202 3.29 -20.32 10.18
C LEU A 202 2.71 -19.13 10.97
N ILE A 203 3.37 -18.76 12.06
CA ILE A 203 3.00 -17.57 12.84
C ILE A 203 3.27 -16.31 12.00
N TRP A 204 4.43 -16.25 11.35
CA TRP A 204 4.87 -15.13 10.54
C TRP A 204 3.95 -14.88 9.35
N SER A 205 3.56 -15.93 8.61
CA SER A 205 2.65 -15.81 7.47
C SER A 205 1.28 -15.30 7.92
N SER A 206 0.74 -15.83 9.01
CA SER A 206 -0.56 -15.41 9.55
C SER A 206 -0.52 -13.95 10.02
N ALA A 207 0.52 -13.55 10.75
CA ALA A 207 0.71 -12.18 11.20
C ALA A 207 0.86 -11.21 10.01
N LEU A 208 1.62 -11.58 8.98
CA LEU A 208 1.81 -10.77 7.79
C LEU A 208 0.51 -10.58 6.99
N THR A 209 -0.26 -11.64 6.78
CA THR A 209 -1.57 -11.57 6.09
C THR A 209 -2.54 -10.68 6.85
N LEU A 210 -2.58 -10.76 8.19
CA LEU A 210 -3.44 -9.90 9.01
C LEU A 210 -2.99 -8.44 8.98
N LEU A 211 -1.69 -8.17 9.15
CA LEU A 211 -1.15 -6.82 9.13
C LEU A 211 -1.40 -6.14 7.78
N TRP A 212 -1.13 -6.84 6.68
CA TRP A 212 -1.39 -6.29 5.36
C TRP A 212 -2.88 -6.20 5.05
N GLY A 213 -3.69 -7.18 5.45
CA GLY A 213 -5.16 -7.13 5.28
C GLY A 213 -5.79 -5.94 5.99
N PHE A 214 -5.32 -5.61 7.20
CA PHE A 214 -5.73 -4.38 7.87
C PHE A 214 -5.26 -3.13 7.10
N GLY A 215 -4.02 -3.13 6.61
CA GLY A 215 -3.47 -2.04 5.79
C GLY A 215 -4.23 -1.81 4.48
N THR A 216 -4.58 -2.87 3.76
CA THR A 216 -5.35 -2.77 2.51
C THR A 216 -6.77 -2.27 2.76
N MET A 217 -7.42 -2.75 3.82
CA MET A 217 -8.75 -2.29 4.19
C MET A 217 -8.74 -0.81 4.61
N TRP A 218 -7.80 -0.42 5.48
CA TRP A 218 -7.64 0.97 5.91
C TRP A 218 -7.42 1.91 4.73
N THR A 219 -6.53 1.54 3.83
CA THR A 219 -6.18 2.37 2.66
C THR A 219 -7.34 2.47 1.66
N HIS A 220 -8.07 1.37 1.44
CA HIS A 220 -9.26 1.38 0.60
C HIS A 220 -10.37 2.29 1.16
N VAL A 221 -10.65 2.19 2.47
CA VAL A 221 -11.63 3.06 3.14
C VAL A 221 -11.17 4.52 3.12
N GLY A 222 -9.88 4.79 3.41
CA GLY A 222 -9.32 6.13 3.37
C GLY A 222 -9.38 6.79 1.99
N ILE A 223 -9.11 6.04 0.91
CA ILE A 223 -9.24 6.52 -0.48
C ILE A 223 -10.71 6.80 -0.82
N ASN A 224 -11.63 5.92 -0.42
CA ASN A 224 -13.06 6.14 -0.68
C ASN A 224 -13.61 7.35 0.07
N ALA A 225 -13.33 7.41 1.37
CA ALA A 225 -13.76 8.51 2.22
C ALA A 225 -13.18 9.85 1.74
N SER A 226 -11.87 9.92 1.45
CA SER A 226 -11.26 11.14 0.93
C SER A 226 -11.85 11.58 -0.40
N ALA A 227 -12.13 10.65 -1.32
CA ALA A 227 -12.70 11.02 -2.62
C ALA A 227 -14.12 11.59 -2.52
N GLU A 228 -14.97 10.99 -1.67
CA GLU A 228 -16.36 11.40 -1.51
C GLU A 228 -16.49 12.62 -0.58
N MET A 229 -15.79 12.63 0.56
CA MET A 229 -15.83 13.73 1.51
C MET A 229 -15.24 15.01 0.94
N VAL A 230 -14.11 14.95 0.23
CA VAL A 230 -13.50 16.18 -0.34
C VAL A 230 -14.39 16.76 -1.44
N SER A 231 -15.01 15.92 -2.26
CA SER A 231 -15.91 16.40 -3.31
C SER A 231 -17.18 17.01 -2.72
N ALA A 232 -17.76 16.39 -1.68
CA ALA A 232 -18.93 16.92 -0.99
C ALA A 232 -18.63 18.20 -0.19
N ALA A 233 -17.54 18.22 0.58
CA ALA A 233 -17.14 19.36 1.41
C ALA A 233 -16.74 20.59 0.57
N SER A 234 -16.21 20.36 -0.64
CA SER A 234 -15.89 21.44 -1.58
C SER A 234 -17.08 21.89 -2.43
N MET A 235 -18.30 21.40 -2.17
CA MET A 235 -19.50 21.73 -2.97
C MET A 235 -19.31 21.48 -4.48
N GLY A 236 -18.53 20.47 -4.85
CA GLY A 236 -18.24 20.14 -6.25
C GLY A 236 -17.15 21.00 -6.92
N ILE A 237 -16.48 21.89 -6.18
CA ILE A 237 -15.36 22.70 -6.70
C ILE A 237 -14.15 21.81 -7.01
N ILE A 238 -13.84 20.86 -6.11
CA ILE A 238 -12.76 19.89 -6.30
C ILE A 238 -13.38 18.54 -6.63
N ARG A 239 -12.98 17.97 -7.78
CA ARG A 239 -13.27 16.58 -8.11
C ARG A 239 -12.10 15.71 -7.67
N SER A 240 -12.43 14.72 -6.84
CA SER A 240 -11.48 13.69 -6.43
C SER A 240 -11.74 12.38 -7.17
N SER A 241 -10.68 11.68 -7.56
CA SER A 241 -10.73 10.42 -8.29
C SER A 241 -9.85 9.37 -7.63
N LYS A 242 -10.39 8.15 -7.55
CA LYS A 242 -9.77 7.00 -6.89
C LYS A 242 -8.80 6.29 -7.84
N GLY A 243 -7.62 5.95 -7.33
CA GLY A 243 -6.59 5.22 -8.08
C GLY A 243 -6.90 3.74 -8.26
N LYS A 244 -7.52 3.37 -9.38
CA LYS A 244 -7.89 1.97 -9.69
C LYS A 244 -6.68 1.02 -9.70
N LYS A 245 -5.53 1.48 -10.23
CA LYS A 245 -4.31 0.67 -10.31
C LYS A 245 -3.73 0.39 -8.93
N ALA A 246 -3.62 1.41 -8.07
CA ALA A 246 -3.13 1.22 -6.70
C ALA A 246 -4.03 0.27 -5.90
N ALA A 247 -5.36 0.41 -6.02
CA ALA A 247 -6.31 -0.50 -5.39
C ALA A 247 -6.15 -1.96 -5.89
N ALA A 248 -5.97 -2.16 -7.20
CA ALA A 248 -5.73 -3.49 -7.74
C ALA A 248 -4.42 -4.10 -7.22
N LEU A 249 -3.32 -3.32 -7.18
CA LEU A 249 -2.03 -3.79 -6.64
C LEU A 249 -2.15 -4.19 -5.17
N SER A 250 -2.85 -3.40 -4.34
CA SER A 250 -3.03 -3.71 -2.91
C SER A 250 -3.86 -4.99 -2.69
N TRP A 251 -5.00 -5.12 -3.39
CA TRP A 251 -5.87 -6.29 -3.25
C TRP A 251 -5.24 -7.56 -3.82
N CYS A 252 -4.53 -7.48 -4.95
CA CYS A 252 -3.79 -8.62 -5.50
C CYS A 252 -2.66 -9.08 -4.56
N ALA A 253 -1.90 -8.14 -3.97
CA ALA A 253 -0.87 -8.48 -2.98
C ALA A 253 -1.48 -9.17 -1.75
N PHE A 254 -2.65 -8.71 -1.27
CA PHE A 254 -3.36 -9.36 -0.18
C PHE A 254 -3.83 -10.77 -0.54
N ALA A 255 -4.41 -10.96 -1.74
CA ALA A 255 -4.86 -12.27 -2.19
C ALA A 255 -3.72 -13.30 -2.26
N PHE A 256 -2.55 -12.90 -2.78
CA PHE A 256 -1.38 -13.77 -2.82
C PHE A 256 -0.84 -14.09 -1.42
N LEU A 257 -0.80 -13.13 -0.49
CA LEU A 257 -0.44 -13.40 0.91
C LEU A 257 -1.43 -14.36 1.60
N LEU A 258 -2.72 -14.28 1.26
CA LEU A 258 -3.73 -15.20 1.77
C LEU A 258 -3.51 -16.61 1.22
N ILE A 259 -3.27 -16.74 -0.09
CA ILE A 259 -2.95 -18.02 -0.73
C ILE A 259 -1.68 -18.62 -0.10
N ASP A 260 -0.63 -17.83 0.11
CA ASP A 260 0.60 -18.28 0.77
C ASP A 260 0.34 -18.79 2.19
N CYS A 261 -0.47 -18.06 2.96
CA CYS A 261 -0.87 -18.47 4.30
C CYS A 261 -1.60 -19.83 4.26
N LEU A 262 -2.58 -20.01 3.36
CA LEU A 262 -3.29 -21.27 3.20
C LEU A 262 -2.35 -22.42 2.79
N ILE A 263 -1.43 -22.19 1.86
CA ILE A 263 -0.46 -23.20 1.44
C ILE A 263 0.41 -23.65 2.63
N ILE A 264 0.91 -22.72 3.43
CA ILE A 264 1.76 -23.01 4.60
C ILE A 264 0.96 -23.80 5.65
N TRP A 265 -0.29 -23.42 5.92
CA TRP A 265 -1.17 -24.15 6.82
C TRP A 265 -1.48 -25.58 6.34
N LEU A 266 -1.81 -25.75 5.05
CA LEU A 266 -2.04 -27.08 4.47
C LEU A 266 -0.80 -27.97 4.54
N LEU A 267 0.38 -27.40 4.28
CA LEU A 267 1.66 -28.11 4.43
C LEU A 267 1.90 -28.52 5.88
N TYR A 268 1.63 -27.64 6.83
CA TYR A 268 1.78 -27.94 8.25
C TYR A 268 0.86 -29.09 8.71
N PHE A 269 -0.42 -29.05 8.35
CA PHE A 269 -1.34 -30.15 8.67
C PHE A 269 -0.94 -31.47 8.02
N ARG A 270 -0.48 -31.43 6.77
CA ARG A 270 0.02 -32.62 6.06
C ARG A 270 1.25 -33.20 6.75
N ASP A 271 2.18 -32.35 7.19
CA ASP A 271 3.40 -32.78 7.87
C ASP A 271 3.06 -33.36 9.27
N ARG A 272 2.06 -32.81 9.98
CA ARG A 272 1.57 -33.37 11.25
C ARG A 272 0.89 -34.73 11.09
N LYS A 273 0.07 -34.92 10.04
CA LYS A 273 -0.55 -36.23 9.74
C LYS A 273 0.50 -37.32 9.49
N LYS A 274 1.50 -37.01 8.65
CA LYS A 274 2.61 -37.94 8.38
C LYS A 274 3.41 -38.33 9.62
N LEU A 275 3.63 -37.37 10.52
CA LEU A 275 4.33 -37.64 11.78
C LEU A 275 3.49 -38.54 12.69
N SER A 276 2.16 -38.35 12.74
CA SER A 276 1.25 -39.25 13.46
C SER A 276 1.32 -40.67 12.92
N ASP A 277 1.24 -40.82 11.59
CA ASP A 277 1.30 -42.14 10.94
C ASP A 277 2.65 -42.85 11.20
N GLU A 278 3.74 -42.10 11.31
CA GLU A 278 5.08 -42.65 11.61
C GLU A 278 5.19 -43.08 13.08
N ILE A 279 4.64 -42.30 14.01
CA ILE A 279 4.57 -42.67 15.44
C ILE A 279 3.72 -43.93 15.63
N ASP A 280 2.57 -44.02 14.94
CA ASP A 280 1.68 -45.18 15.03
C ASP A 280 2.34 -46.44 14.47
N LYS A 281 3.16 -46.32 13.41
CA LYS A 281 3.97 -47.43 12.88
C LYS A 281 5.04 -47.91 13.86
N VAL A 282 5.75 -46.99 14.51
CA VAL A 282 6.76 -47.33 15.53
C VAL A 282 6.10 -48.00 16.74
N ARG A 283 4.96 -47.47 17.19
CA ARG A 283 4.20 -48.07 18.29
C ARG A 283 3.66 -49.46 17.94
N ALA A 284 3.23 -49.68 16.70
CA ALA A 284 2.81 -50.99 16.21
C ALA A 284 3.98 -51.98 16.03
N SER A 285 5.18 -51.51 15.69
CA SER A 285 6.37 -52.38 15.65
C SER A 285 6.83 -52.79 17.05
N ASP A 286 6.79 -51.87 18.02
CA ASP A 286 7.16 -52.15 19.41
C ASP A 286 6.22 -53.17 20.06
N SER A 287 4.91 -53.08 19.79
CA SER A 287 3.93 -54.06 20.30
C SER A 287 4.11 -55.45 19.68
N TYR A 288 4.54 -55.54 18.42
CA TYR A 288 4.84 -56.81 17.76
C TYR A 288 6.14 -57.45 18.26
N GLN A 289 7.16 -56.66 18.61
CA GLN A 289 8.37 -57.18 19.26
C GLN A 289 8.09 -57.64 20.70
N SER A 290 7.29 -56.89 21.47
CA SER A 290 6.94 -57.26 22.85
C SER A 290 6.20 -58.59 22.97
N SER A 291 5.32 -58.94 22.02
CA SER A 291 4.58 -60.21 22.05
C SER A 291 5.45 -61.42 21.68
N LYS A 292 6.54 -61.23 20.94
CA LYS A 292 7.44 -62.30 20.48
C LYS A 292 8.43 -62.77 21.56
N TYR A 293 8.65 -61.98 22.61
CA TYR A 293 9.58 -62.32 23.72
C TYR A 293 8.87 -62.70 25.03
N HIS A 294 7.54 -62.73 25.06
CA HIS A 294 6.77 -63.03 26.28
C HIS A 294 6.37 -64.52 26.45
N SER A 295 6.84 -65.43 25.60
CA SER A 295 6.42 -66.83 25.60
C SER A 295 7.38 -67.85 26.24
N ASP A 296 8.56 -67.46 26.74
CA ASP A 296 9.59 -68.41 27.21
C ASP A 296 9.84 -68.40 28.73
N SER A 297 8.81 -68.16 29.54
CA SER A 297 8.95 -68.39 30.99
C SER A 297 7.66 -68.97 31.60
N SER A 298 7.43 -70.27 31.43
CA SER A 298 6.70 -71.12 32.39
C SER A 298 6.59 -72.57 31.87
N THR A 299 7.60 -73.39 32.12
CA THR A 299 7.46 -74.85 32.29
C THR A 299 8.72 -75.41 32.98
N LEU A 300 8.81 -75.21 34.29
CA LEU A 300 9.51 -76.11 35.20
C LEU A 300 8.58 -76.31 36.41
N ALA A 301 7.74 -77.33 36.30
CA ALA A 301 7.01 -77.98 37.38
C ALA A 301 7.26 -79.48 37.23
#